data_AF-A0A562IP23-F1
#
_entry.id   AF-A0A562IP23-F1
#
_cell.length_a   1.000
_cell.length_b   1.000
_cell.length_c   1.000
_cell.angle_alpha   90.00
_cell.angle_beta   90.00
_cell.angle_gamma   90.00
#
_symmetry.space_group_name_H-M   'P 1'
#
loop_
_entity.id
_entity.type
_entity.pdbx_description
1 polymer ?
#
loop_
_entity_poly.entity_id
_entity_poly.type
_entity_poly.pdbx_seq_one_letter_code
_entity_poly.pdbx_strand_id
1 'polypeptide(L)'
;MRSTREGAVRARRRWTPVAAAVLALAGATACSGPSVDDSPAAATADLQDVRDEVADLRDRVATLEDRVAGLQSPPVEDGTEEPADGTGDADDAAAVGGFFADPRSAVGERVTVRGQVTEVLATTDVASAFRIAGDVGDAVAVVSATPSPDLTAGDEVEVTGGVVEVDAGTFETDFGIAVDQVFADPQAWLTDAEGEVALAAIGIELLPAPAGG
;
A
#
# COMPACT_ATOMS: atom_id res chain seq x y z
N MET A 1 -9.15 14.40 -55.51
CA MET A 1 -7.70 14.52 -55.25
C MET A 1 -7.22 13.20 -54.70
N ARG A 2 -6.33 12.52 -55.43
CA ARG A 2 -5.66 11.28 -55.01
C ARG A 2 -4.45 11.66 -54.16
N SER A 3 -4.31 11.06 -52.98
CA SER A 3 -3.01 10.85 -52.33
C SER A 3 -3.12 9.66 -51.38
N THR A 4 -2.74 8.50 -51.90
CA THR A 4 -2.40 7.27 -51.18
C THR A 4 -0.92 7.28 -50.83
N ARG A 5 -0.59 6.99 -49.56
CA ARG A 5 0.70 6.47 -49.05
C ARG A 5 0.32 5.63 -47.82
N GLU A 6 0.18 4.31 -47.87
CA GLU A 6 1.21 3.26 -47.99
C GLU A 6 2.46 3.49 -47.14
N GLY A 7 2.64 2.63 -46.13
CA GLY A 7 3.81 2.58 -45.27
C GLY A 7 3.68 1.60 -44.11
N ALA A 8 3.51 0.30 -44.42
CA ALA A 8 3.58 -0.78 -43.45
C ALA A 8 5.04 -1.15 -43.15
N VAL A 9 5.41 -1.20 -41.87
CA VAL A 9 6.59 -1.98 -41.43
C VAL A 9 6.19 -2.81 -40.20
N ARG A 10 5.79 -4.06 -40.49
CA ARG A 10 5.63 -5.12 -39.49
C ARG A 10 7.02 -5.55 -39.00
N ALA A 11 7.39 -5.17 -37.79
CA ALA A 11 8.56 -5.71 -37.11
C ALA A 11 8.18 -7.03 -36.41
N ARG A 12 8.49 -8.15 -37.06
CA ARG A 12 8.42 -9.49 -36.47
C ARG A 12 9.59 -9.63 -35.47
N ARG A 13 9.31 -9.67 -34.17
CA ARG A 13 10.32 -10.03 -33.15
C ARG A 13 10.14 -11.49 -32.74
N ARG A 14 11.27 -12.20 -32.82
CA ARG A 14 11.42 -13.65 -32.78
C ARG A 14 11.23 -14.17 -31.36
N TRP A 15 10.42 -15.22 -31.23
CA TRP A 15 10.31 -16.03 -30.02
C TRP A 15 11.51 -16.98 -29.96
N THR A 16 12.29 -16.91 -28.88
CA THR A 16 13.32 -17.89 -28.52
C THR A 16 12.80 -18.71 -27.34
N PRO A 17 12.40 -19.98 -27.53
CA PRO A 17 12.10 -20.86 -26.41
C PRO A 17 13.42 -21.32 -25.77
N VAL A 18 13.65 -20.98 -24.49
CA VAL A 18 14.74 -21.55 -23.71
C VAL A 18 14.22 -22.77 -22.96
N ALA A 19 14.95 -23.86 -23.15
CA ALA A 19 14.66 -25.23 -22.75
C ALA A 19 14.47 -25.42 -21.23
N ALA A 20 13.53 -26.31 -20.90
CA ALA A 20 13.36 -26.91 -19.59
C ALA A 20 14.59 -27.74 -19.19
N ALA A 21 15.12 -27.50 -17.99
CA ALA A 21 16.07 -28.39 -17.32
C ALA A 21 15.35 -29.10 -16.17
N VAL A 22 14.98 -30.36 -16.42
CA VAL A 22 14.52 -31.31 -15.41
C VAL A 22 15.74 -31.73 -14.59
N LEU A 23 15.77 -31.37 -13.31
CA LEU A 23 16.67 -31.97 -12.32
C LEU A 23 15.82 -32.74 -11.32
N ALA A 24 15.71 -34.04 -11.58
CA ALA A 24 15.27 -35.02 -10.61
C ALA A 24 16.38 -35.24 -9.59
N LEU A 25 16.14 -34.88 -8.33
CA LEU A 25 16.91 -35.37 -7.19
C LEU A 25 16.02 -36.27 -6.34
N ALA A 26 16.29 -37.56 -6.46
CA ALA A 26 15.88 -38.57 -5.51
C ALA A 26 16.75 -38.46 -4.25
N GLY A 27 16.10 -38.36 -3.09
CA GLY A 27 16.76 -38.41 -1.79
C GLY A 27 15.79 -38.96 -0.76
N ALA A 28 15.78 -40.28 -0.60
CA ALA A 28 15.02 -40.96 0.45
C ALA A 28 15.74 -40.76 1.79
N THR A 29 15.19 -39.89 2.65
CA THR A 29 15.51 -39.89 4.08
C THR A 29 14.35 -40.52 4.84
N ALA A 30 14.60 -41.73 5.34
CA ALA A 30 13.77 -42.39 6.33
C ALA A 30 13.78 -41.56 7.62
N CYS A 31 12.71 -40.79 7.87
CA CYS A 31 12.46 -40.22 9.18
C CYS A 31 11.67 -41.22 10.01
N SER A 32 12.43 -41.92 10.86
CA SER A 32 11.98 -42.60 12.06
C SER A 32 10.91 -41.79 12.77
N GLY A 33 9.82 -42.45 13.18
CA GLY A 33 8.63 -41.80 13.72
C GLY A 33 8.91 -40.96 14.97
N PRO A 34 8.05 -39.98 15.28
CA PRO A 34 8.09 -39.31 16.56
C PRO A 34 7.67 -40.33 17.63
N SER A 35 8.62 -40.74 18.46
CA SER A 35 8.31 -41.25 19.79
C SER A 35 7.58 -40.11 20.51
N VAL A 36 6.26 -40.25 20.64
CA VAL A 36 5.47 -39.40 21.53
C VAL A 36 5.91 -39.75 22.94
N ASP A 37 6.83 -38.94 23.46
CA ASP A 37 7.16 -38.90 24.87
C ASP A 37 5.92 -38.33 25.57
N ASP A 38 5.04 -39.23 25.98
CA ASP A 38 3.88 -38.94 26.83
C ASP A 38 4.40 -38.70 28.25
N SER A 39 5.01 -37.52 28.44
CA SER A 39 5.37 -36.99 29.75
C SER A 39 4.27 -36.01 30.20
N PRO A 40 3.34 -36.41 31.08
CA PRO A 40 2.38 -35.50 31.71
C PRO A 40 3.08 -34.68 32.80
N ALA A 41 4.05 -33.87 32.37
CA ALA A 41 4.81 -32.95 33.20
C ALA A 41 4.94 -31.58 32.52
N ALA A 42 3.95 -31.19 31.71
CA ALA A 42 3.66 -29.77 31.45
C ALA A 42 3.27 -29.17 32.81
N ALA A 43 4.31 -28.67 33.46
CA ALA A 43 4.34 -28.44 34.89
C ALA A 43 3.45 -27.24 35.20
N THR A 44 2.91 -27.21 36.40
CA THR A 44 2.30 -26.00 36.98
C THR A 44 3.18 -24.74 36.85
N ALA A 45 4.49 -24.90 36.59
CA ALA A 45 5.42 -23.84 36.23
C ALA A 45 5.09 -23.17 34.89
N ASP A 46 4.73 -23.92 33.85
CA ASP A 46 4.41 -23.37 32.52
C ASP A 46 3.13 -22.52 32.57
N LEU A 47 2.17 -22.91 33.43
CA LEU A 47 0.96 -22.13 33.68
C LEU A 47 1.21 -20.88 34.54
N GLN A 48 2.27 -20.88 35.34
CA GLN A 48 2.67 -19.70 36.11
C GLN A 48 3.39 -18.68 35.21
N ASP A 49 4.28 -19.15 34.33
CA ASP A 49 5.01 -18.32 33.38
C ASP A 49 4.05 -17.57 32.43
N VAL A 50 3.07 -18.27 31.86
CA VAL A 50 2.02 -17.65 31.01
C VAL A 50 1.17 -16.66 31.80
N ARG A 51 0.93 -16.90 33.10
CA ARG A 51 0.16 -15.98 33.95
C ARG A 51 0.92 -14.69 34.23
N ASP A 52 2.22 -14.80 34.46
CA ASP A 52 3.09 -13.65 34.70
C ASP A 52 3.27 -12.83 33.42
N GLU A 53 3.39 -13.49 32.25
CA GLU A 53 3.44 -12.81 30.94
C GLU A 53 2.14 -12.06 30.64
N VAL A 54 0.97 -12.64 30.95
CA VAL A 54 -0.33 -11.97 30.80
C VAL A 54 -0.48 -10.79 31.76
N ALA A 55 0.09 -10.86 32.96
CA ALA A 55 0.08 -9.74 33.92
C ALA A 55 0.94 -8.58 33.40
N ASP A 56 2.16 -8.84 32.94
CA ASP A 56 3.05 -7.84 32.34
C ASP A 56 2.41 -7.17 31.12
N LEU A 57 1.79 -7.97 30.24
CA LEU A 57 1.15 -7.45 29.03
C LEU A 57 -0.03 -6.53 29.37
N ARG A 58 -0.80 -6.83 30.43
CA ARG A 58 -1.91 -5.97 30.90
C ARG A 58 -1.41 -4.65 31.46
N ASP A 59 -0.33 -4.65 32.24
CA ASP A 59 0.26 -3.43 32.79
C ASP A 59 0.79 -2.52 31.67
N ARG A 60 1.39 -3.12 30.63
CA ARG A 60 1.83 -2.40 29.43
C ARG A 60 0.66 -1.80 28.67
N VAL A 61 -0.41 -2.56 28.45
CA VAL A 61 -1.62 -2.06 27.79
C VAL A 61 -2.24 -0.92 28.58
N ALA A 62 -2.39 -1.05 29.91
CA ALA A 62 -2.90 0.03 30.75
C ALA A 62 -2.06 1.31 30.65
N THR A 63 -0.73 1.19 30.60
CA THR A 63 0.17 2.33 30.41
C THR A 63 0.00 2.99 29.03
N LEU A 64 -0.20 2.19 27.99
CA LEU A 64 -0.47 2.68 26.63
C LEU A 64 -1.84 3.35 26.55
N GLU A 65 -2.87 2.76 27.17
CA GLU A 65 -4.22 3.33 27.23
C GLU A 65 -4.25 4.65 28.00
N ASP A 66 -3.56 4.76 29.14
CA ASP A 66 -3.41 6.02 29.89
C ASP A 66 -2.71 7.10 29.05
N ARG A 67 -1.68 6.72 28.29
CA ARG A 67 -0.98 7.66 27.40
C ARG A 67 -1.86 8.12 26.24
N VAL A 68 -2.66 7.22 25.67
CA VAL A 68 -3.62 7.54 24.61
C VAL A 68 -4.76 8.40 25.14
N ALA A 69 -5.30 8.10 26.33
CA ALA A 69 -6.31 8.93 27.00
C ALA A 69 -5.79 10.34 27.31
N GLY A 70 -4.50 10.47 27.67
CA GLY A 70 -3.82 11.75 27.83
C GLY A 70 -3.64 12.54 26.53
N LEU A 71 -3.60 11.88 25.37
CA LEU A 71 -3.58 12.52 24.05
C LEU A 71 -4.99 12.88 23.54
N GLN A 72 -6.03 12.19 24.03
CA GLN A 72 -7.43 12.41 23.64
C GLN A 72 -8.16 13.41 24.55
N SER A 73 -7.57 13.78 25.68
CA SER A 73 -8.11 14.83 26.55
C SER A 73 -7.59 16.18 26.06
N PRO A 74 -8.46 17.11 25.62
CA PRO A 74 -8.01 18.46 25.30
C PRO A 74 -7.40 19.10 26.55
N PRO A 75 -6.34 19.92 26.42
CA PRO A 75 -5.80 20.62 27.57
C PRO A 75 -6.91 21.45 28.21
N VAL A 76 -7.18 21.20 29.50
CA VAL A 76 -8.04 22.08 30.28
C VAL A 76 -7.20 23.33 30.53
N GLU A 77 -7.39 24.33 29.66
CA GLU A 77 -6.77 25.65 29.77
C GLU A 77 -7.22 26.32 31.07
N ASP A 78 -6.31 26.38 32.05
CA ASP A 78 -6.42 27.32 33.16
C ASP A 78 -5.83 28.65 32.66
N GLY A 79 -6.71 29.64 32.49
CA GLY A 79 -6.46 30.82 31.68
C GLY A 79 -5.37 31.75 32.21
N THR A 80 -4.62 32.35 31.28
CA THR A 80 -4.13 33.74 31.36
C THR A 80 -3.80 34.21 29.93
N GLU A 81 -4.29 35.40 29.61
CA GLU A 81 -4.34 36.07 28.31
C GLU A 81 -2.96 36.38 27.70
N GLU A 82 -2.75 36.06 26.41
CA GLU A 82 -2.36 36.99 25.31
C GLU A 82 -2.03 36.19 24.02
N PRO A 83 -2.32 36.73 22.82
CA PRO A 83 -2.21 35.98 21.57
C PRO A 83 -0.75 36.00 21.10
N ALA A 84 -0.06 34.89 21.27
CA ALA A 84 1.09 34.59 20.43
C ALA A 84 0.55 33.90 19.17
N ASP A 85 0.78 34.54 18.03
CA ASP A 85 0.81 33.89 16.72
C ASP A 85 1.75 32.67 16.80
N GLY A 86 1.19 31.54 17.21
CA GLY A 86 1.82 30.25 17.23
C GLY A 86 1.10 29.42 16.19
N THR A 87 1.62 29.45 14.96
CA THR A 87 1.60 28.31 14.05
C THR A 87 2.11 27.10 14.81
N GLY A 88 1.21 26.44 15.53
CA GLY A 88 1.42 25.13 16.10
C GLY A 88 1.26 24.14 14.96
N ASP A 89 2.40 23.69 14.44
CA ASP A 89 2.58 22.61 13.47
C ASP A 89 1.87 21.32 13.92
N ALA A 90 0.57 21.25 13.66
CA ALA A 90 -0.27 20.08 13.84
C ALA A 90 -1.31 20.03 12.71
N ASP A 91 -0.87 20.14 11.46
CA ASP A 91 -1.66 19.83 10.25
C ASP A 91 -0.74 19.67 9.02
N ASP A 92 0.41 19.02 9.18
CA ASP A 92 1.33 18.67 8.08
C ASP A 92 0.87 17.40 7.33
N ALA A 93 -0.46 17.25 7.19
CA ALA A 93 -1.03 16.51 6.07
C ALA A 93 -0.81 17.41 4.86
N ALA A 94 0.34 17.22 4.20
CA ALA A 94 0.78 17.93 3.00
C ALA A 94 -0.43 18.51 2.25
N ALA A 95 -0.57 19.83 2.32
CA ALA A 95 -1.74 20.56 1.85
C ALA A 95 -2.27 19.95 0.54
N VAL A 96 -3.55 19.58 0.56
CA VAL A 96 -4.34 18.77 -0.40
C VAL A 96 -4.11 19.06 -1.89
N GLY A 97 -3.41 20.14 -2.29
CA GLY A 97 -3.06 20.45 -3.67
C GLY A 97 -1.57 20.33 -4.07
N GLY A 98 -0.65 20.10 -3.14
CA GLY A 98 0.80 20.15 -3.42
C GLY A 98 1.42 18.86 -3.95
N PHE A 99 0.90 17.70 -3.52
CA PHE A 99 1.49 16.40 -3.82
C PHE A 99 1.69 16.16 -5.32
N PHE A 100 0.67 16.44 -6.14
CA PHE A 100 0.71 16.16 -7.57
C PHE A 100 1.68 17.06 -8.36
N ALA A 101 2.08 18.21 -7.80
CA ALA A 101 3.05 19.10 -8.43
C ALA A 101 4.49 18.55 -8.33
N ASP A 102 4.81 17.85 -7.25
CA ASP A 102 6.09 17.15 -7.06
C ASP A 102 5.93 15.88 -6.20
N PRO A 103 5.39 14.78 -6.77
CA PRO A 103 5.17 13.54 -6.01
C PRO A 103 6.47 12.92 -5.49
N ARG A 104 7.59 13.17 -6.17
CA ARG A 104 8.89 12.59 -5.82
C ARG A 104 9.44 13.15 -4.50
N SER A 105 9.07 14.40 -4.16
CA SER A 105 9.44 15.00 -2.88
C SER A 105 8.88 14.26 -1.67
N ALA A 106 7.77 13.53 -1.82
CA ALA A 106 7.07 12.82 -0.76
C ALA A 106 7.44 11.32 -0.67
N VAL A 107 8.38 10.81 -1.48
CA VAL A 107 8.77 9.40 -1.46
C VAL A 107 9.29 8.99 -0.07
N GLY A 108 8.74 7.90 0.47
CA GLY A 108 9.00 7.40 1.82
C GLY A 108 8.07 7.96 2.89
N GLU A 109 7.21 8.91 2.54
CA GLU A 109 6.22 9.48 3.45
C GLU A 109 4.86 8.78 3.31
N ARG A 110 4.04 8.92 4.36
CA ARG A 110 2.63 8.54 4.31
C ARG A 110 1.80 9.78 4.07
N VAL A 111 0.95 9.74 3.06
CA VAL A 111 0.12 10.88 2.65
C VAL A 111 -1.34 10.48 2.54
N THR A 112 -2.21 11.48 2.66
CA THR A 112 -3.62 11.41 2.28
C THR A 112 -3.85 12.42 1.17
N VAL A 113 -4.23 11.95 -0.01
CA VAL A 113 -4.40 12.79 -1.21
C VAL A 113 -5.80 12.64 -1.78
N ARG A 114 -6.32 13.73 -2.31
CA ARG A 114 -7.60 13.74 -3.04
C ARG A 114 -7.33 13.91 -4.52
N GLY A 115 -7.96 13.10 -5.35
CA GLY A 115 -7.80 13.19 -6.79
C GLY A 115 -8.94 12.52 -7.53
N GLN A 116 -9.03 12.84 -8.82
CA GLN A 116 -9.97 12.19 -9.72
C GLN A 116 -9.33 10.95 -10.34
N VAL A 117 -10.05 9.83 -10.36
CA VAL A 117 -9.66 8.63 -11.08
C VAL A 117 -9.66 8.93 -12.58
N THR A 118 -8.48 8.87 -13.19
CA THR A 118 -8.29 9.11 -14.63
C THR A 118 -8.40 7.82 -15.43
N GLU A 119 -7.93 6.72 -14.86
CA GLU A 119 -7.89 5.42 -15.51
C GLU A 119 -7.92 4.31 -14.45
N VAL A 120 -8.72 3.27 -14.70
CA VAL A 120 -8.70 2.03 -13.91
C VAL A 120 -7.83 1.02 -14.66
N LEU A 121 -6.71 0.63 -14.05
CA LEU A 121 -5.72 -0.25 -14.66
C LEU A 121 -6.09 -1.72 -14.44
N ALA A 122 -6.45 -2.07 -13.21
CA ALA A 122 -6.85 -3.41 -12.83
C ALA A 122 -7.74 -3.41 -11.58
N THR A 123 -8.71 -4.32 -11.55
CA THR A 123 -9.52 -4.62 -10.37
C THR A 123 -9.64 -6.13 -10.27
N THR A 124 -9.23 -6.68 -9.12
CA THR A 124 -9.32 -8.11 -8.81
C THR A 124 -10.07 -8.31 -7.50
N ASP A 125 -10.27 -9.57 -7.13
CA ASP A 125 -10.87 -9.97 -5.86
C ASP A 125 -9.94 -9.77 -4.65
N VAL A 126 -8.67 -9.41 -4.88
CA VAL A 126 -7.67 -9.19 -3.83
C VAL A 126 -6.98 -7.82 -3.92
N ALA A 127 -7.10 -7.12 -5.04
CA ALA A 127 -6.38 -5.87 -5.27
C ALA A 127 -7.08 -4.92 -6.24
N SER A 128 -6.59 -3.69 -6.25
CA SER A 128 -7.01 -2.65 -7.17
C SER A 128 -5.84 -1.76 -7.57
N ALA A 129 -5.81 -1.36 -8.84
CA ALA A 129 -4.83 -0.45 -9.39
C ALA A 129 -5.49 0.54 -10.35
N PHE A 130 -5.22 1.83 -10.14
CA PHE A 130 -5.80 2.92 -10.93
C PHE A 130 -4.86 4.13 -10.89
N ARG A 131 -5.11 5.13 -11.73
CA ARG A 131 -4.38 6.40 -11.73
C ARG A 131 -5.28 7.53 -11.24
N ILE A 132 -4.76 8.36 -10.34
CA ILE A 132 -5.45 9.57 -9.88
C ILE A 132 -4.69 10.81 -10.33
N ALA A 133 -5.42 11.86 -10.68
CA ALA A 133 -4.86 13.18 -10.96
C ALA A 133 -5.48 14.22 -10.04
N GLY A 134 -4.65 15.15 -9.56
CA GLY A 134 -5.11 16.38 -8.94
C GLY A 134 -5.37 17.48 -9.98
N ASP A 135 -5.57 18.71 -9.50
CA ASP A 135 -5.78 19.89 -10.36
C ASP A 135 -4.55 20.26 -11.20
N VAL A 136 -3.35 19.88 -10.72
CA VAL A 136 -2.06 20.21 -11.32
C VAL A 136 -1.17 18.98 -11.27
N GLY A 137 -0.35 18.77 -12.32
CA GLY A 137 0.64 17.70 -12.37
C GLY A 137 0.19 16.48 -13.18
N ASP A 138 1.02 15.44 -13.15
CA ASP A 138 0.78 14.18 -13.85
C ASP A 138 0.00 13.19 -12.97
N ALA A 139 -0.71 12.26 -13.61
CA ALA A 139 -1.50 11.26 -12.90
C ALA A 139 -0.59 10.21 -12.23
N VAL A 140 -0.80 10.00 -10.94
CA VAL A 140 -0.02 9.08 -10.09
C VAL A 140 -0.72 7.73 -10.01
N ALA A 141 0.04 6.65 -10.14
CA ALA A 141 -0.49 5.30 -9.97
C ALA A 141 -0.79 5.02 -8.49
N VAL A 142 -1.92 4.39 -8.24
CA VAL A 142 -2.37 3.92 -6.93
C VAL A 142 -2.52 2.41 -7.02
N VAL A 143 -1.92 1.68 -6.09
CA VAL A 143 -2.03 0.24 -5.98
C VAL A 143 -2.41 -0.11 -4.54
N SER A 144 -3.43 -0.94 -4.38
CA SER A 144 -3.91 -1.42 -3.09
C SER A 144 -3.94 -2.95 -3.08
N ALA A 145 -3.43 -3.55 -2.01
CA ALA A 145 -3.56 -4.98 -1.69
C ALA A 145 -4.92 -5.31 -1.04
N THR A 146 -5.94 -4.48 -1.29
CA THR A 146 -7.32 -4.77 -0.94
C THR A 146 -8.24 -4.45 -2.12
N PRO A 147 -9.38 -5.16 -2.23
CA PRO A 147 -10.43 -4.80 -3.16
C PRO A 147 -10.94 -3.40 -2.86
N SER A 148 -10.95 -2.54 -3.87
CA SER A 148 -11.58 -1.22 -3.79
C SER A 148 -13.09 -1.31 -4.02
N PRO A 149 -13.86 -0.27 -3.62
CA PRO A 149 -15.21 -0.10 -4.15
C PRO A 149 -15.22 -0.07 -5.69
N ASP A 150 -16.38 -0.21 -6.31
CA ASP A 150 -16.53 -0.10 -7.77
C ASP A 150 -16.15 1.31 -8.24
N LEU A 151 -14.89 1.47 -8.65
CA LEU A 151 -14.32 2.72 -9.16
C LEU A 151 -14.50 2.83 -10.67
N THR A 152 -14.80 4.04 -11.12
CA THR A 152 -14.89 4.40 -12.54
C THR A 152 -14.10 5.68 -12.83
N ALA A 153 -13.67 5.83 -14.08
CA ALA A 153 -12.99 7.06 -14.49
C ALA A 153 -13.93 8.27 -14.32
N GLY A 154 -13.44 9.32 -13.69
CA GLY A 154 -14.20 10.52 -13.30
C GLY A 154 -14.61 10.56 -11.83
N ASP A 155 -14.52 9.44 -11.11
CA ASP A 155 -14.81 9.40 -9.68
C ASP A 155 -13.77 10.18 -8.87
N GLU A 156 -14.22 10.89 -7.84
CA GLU A 156 -13.34 11.60 -6.92
C GLU A 156 -13.07 10.71 -5.71
N VAL A 157 -11.79 10.50 -5.39
CA VAL A 157 -11.37 9.60 -4.32
C VAL A 157 -10.40 10.30 -3.37
N GLU A 158 -10.47 9.92 -2.09
CA GLU A 158 -9.44 10.18 -1.11
C GLU A 158 -8.64 8.89 -0.90
N VAL A 159 -7.33 8.96 -1.13
CA VAL A 159 -6.41 7.83 -1.02
C VAL A 159 -5.43 8.12 0.10
N THR A 160 -5.36 7.22 1.08
CA THR A 160 -4.34 7.22 2.12
C THR A 160 -3.36 6.09 1.88
N GLY A 161 -2.06 6.40 1.85
CA GLY A 161 -1.04 5.42 1.48
C GLY A 161 0.39 5.90 1.68
N GLY A 162 1.34 4.98 1.49
CA GLY A 162 2.76 5.32 1.39
C GLY A 162 3.13 5.74 -0.03
N VAL A 163 3.97 6.76 -0.18
CA VAL A 163 4.51 7.16 -1.48
C VAL A 163 5.80 6.38 -1.71
N VAL A 164 5.87 5.65 -2.82
CA VAL A 164 7.01 4.79 -3.16
C VAL A 164 7.43 5.00 -4.61
N GLU A 165 8.70 4.74 -4.92
CA GLU A 165 9.16 4.61 -6.29
C GLU A 165 8.96 3.16 -6.74
N VAL A 166 8.40 2.95 -7.93
CA VAL A 166 8.13 1.60 -8.43
C VAL A 166 9.44 0.93 -8.84
N ASP A 167 9.78 -0.14 -8.13
CA ASP A 167 10.90 -1.03 -8.43
C ASP A 167 10.43 -2.49 -8.44
N ALA A 168 10.87 -3.25 -9.44
CA ALA A 168 10.44 -4.64 -9.62
C ALA A 168 10.93 -5.58 -8.51
N GLY A 169 12.06 -5.25 -7.86
CA GLY A 169 12.65 -6.02 -6.78
C GLY A 169 12.01 -5.77 -5.42
N THR A 170 11.39 -4.60 -5.21
CA THR A 170 10.74 -4.23 -3.94
C THR A 170 9.21 -4.20 -3.98
N PHE A 171 8.60 -4.33 -5.17
CA PHE A 171 7.14 -4.21 -5.36
C PHE A 171 6.29 -4.95 -4.31
N GLU A 172 6.54 -6.23 -4.07
CA GLU A 172 5.75 -7.01 -3.10
C GLU A 172 5.91 -6.48 -1.66
N THR A 173 7.08 -5.96 -1.32
CA THR A 173 7.34 -5.36 -0.02
C THR A 173 6.65 -4.01 0.13
N ASP A 174 6.68 -3.19 -0.93
CA ASP A 174 6.15 -1.83 -0.91
C ASP A 174 4.62 -1.80 -0.96
N PHE A 175 4.03 -2.63 -1.81
CA PHE A 175 2.57 -2.67 -2.03
C PHE A 175 1.87 -3.76 -1.23
N GLY A 176 2.60 -4.68 -0.61
CA GLY A 176 2.04 -5.80 0.15
C GLY A 176 1.35 -6.86 -0.72
N ILE A 177 1.57 -6.84 -2.03
CA ILE A 177 1.02 -7.81 -2.98
C ILE A 177 1.96 -8.07 -4.15
N ALA A 178 1.99 -9.31 -4.64
CA ALA A 178 2.74 -9.66 -5.84
C ALA A 178 2.10 -9.05 -7.11
N VAL A 179 2.94 -8.56 -8.01
CA VAL A 179 2.52 -7.84 -9.23
C VAL A 179 1.62 -8.69 -10.15
N ASP A 180 1.81 -10.01 -10.19
CA ASP A 180 1.00 -10.95 -10.98
C ASP A 180 -0.39 -11.21 -10.43
N GLN A 181 -0.64 -10.81 -9.18
CA GLN A 181 -1.97 -10.84 -8.57
C GLN A 181 -2.79 -9.57 -8.89
N VAL A 182 -2.11 -8.50 -9.32
CA VAL A 182 -2.73 -7.21 -9.67
C VAL A 182 -2.93 -7.12 -11.17
N PHE A 183 -1.89 -7.38 -11.96
CA PHE A 183 -1.88 -7.12 -13.40
C PHE A 183 -1.82 -8.41 -14.22
N ALA A 184 -2.58 -8.45 -15.32
CA ALA A 184 -2.56 -9.58 -16.24
C ALA A 184 -1.24 -9.72 -17.02
N ASP A 185 -0.54 -8.60 -17.26
CA ASP A 185 0.82 -8.58 -17.84
C ASP A 185 1.77 -7.76 -16.94
N PRO A 186 2.32 -8.40 -15.88
CA PRO A 186 3.16 -7.73 -14.89
C PRO A 186 4.42 -7.12 -15.49
N GLN A 187 5.03 -7.79 -16.47
CA GLN A 187 6.31 -7.38 -17.03
C GLN A 187 6.14 -6.14 -17.92
N ALA A 188 5.06 -6.06 -18.69
CA ALA A 188 4.75 -4.87 -19.46
C ALA A 188 4.52 -3.66 -18.54
N TRP A 189 3.69 -3.82 -17.51
CA TRP A 189 3.40 -2.73 -16.57
C TRP A 189 4.64 -2.26 -15.82
N LEU A 190 5.45 -3.18 -15.28
CA LEU A 190 6.69 -2.82 -14.59
C LEU A 190 7.68 -2.09 -15.50
N THR A 191 7.81 -2.51 -16.76
CA THR A 191 8.71 -1.84 -17.71
C THR A 191 8.30 -0.38 -17.96
N ASP A 192 7.00 -0.11 -17.97
CA ASP A 192 6.47 1.24 -18.20
C ASP A 192 6.50 2.09 -16.92
N ALA A 193 6.31 1.46 -15.74
CA ALA A 193 6.21 2.15 -14.45
C ALA A 193 7.53 2.25 -13.66
N GLU A 194 8.59 1.54 -14.06
CA GLU A 194 9.88 1.52 -13.34
C GLU A 194 10.44 2.93 -13.15
N GLY A 195 10.70 3.31 -11.89
CA GLY A 195 11.18 4.64 -11.53
C GLY A 195 10.10 5.74 -11.50
N GLU A 196 8.83 5.41 -11.76
CA GLU A 196 7.69 6.29 -11.50
C GLU A 196 7.31 6.28 -10.00
N VAL A 197 6.69 7.37 -9.56
CA VAL A 197 6.13 7.46 -8.20
C VAL A 197 4.73 6.87 -8.18
N ALA A 198 4.44 6.06 -7.17
CA ALA A 198 3.15 5.45 -6.94
C ALA A 198 2.74 5.50 -5.46
N LEU A 199 1.45 5.33 -5.22
CA LEU A 199 0.86 5.26 -3.88
C LEU A 199 0.54 3.80 -3.54
N ALA A 200 1.21 3.27 -2.52
CA ALA A 200 0.83 2.05 -1.84
C ALA A 200 -0.35 2.34 -0.90
N ALA A 201 -1.56 2.21 -1.43
CA ALA A 201 -2.79 2.58 -0.75
C ALA A 201 -3.15 1.56 0.33
N ILE A 202 -3.48 2.09 1.50
CA ILE A 202 -4.01 1.33 2.64
C ILE A 202 -5.49 1.65 2.90
N GLY A 203 -5.97 2.78 2.38
CA GLY A 203 -7.36 3.21 2.48
C GLY A 203 -7.75 4.00 1.23
N ILE A 204 -8.93 3.70 0.69
CA ILE A 204 -9.50 4.35 -0.49
C ILE A 204 -10.95 4.65 -0.18
N GLU A 205 -11.31 5.93 -0.17
CA GLU A 205 -12.65 6.41 0.08
C GLU A 205 -13.20 7.12 -1.15
N LEU A 206 -14.39 6.72 -1.61
CA LEU A 206 -15.10 7.40 -2.69
C LEU A 206 -15.78 8.64 -2.13
N LEU A 207 -15.46 9.81 -2.68
CA LEU A 207 -16.07 11.06 -2.28
C LEU A 207 -17.36 11.29 -3.08
N PRO A 208 -18.41 11.85 -2.44
CA PRO A 208 -19.61 12.21 -3.16
C PRO A 208 -19.26 13.27 -4.19
N ALA A 209 -19.74 13.08 -5.43
CA ALA A 209 -19.57 14.05 -6.50
C ALA A 209 -20.00 15.45 -6.03
N PRO A 210 -19.23 16.51 -6.36
CA PRO A 210 -19.56 17.86 -5.94
C PRO A 210 -20.98 18.18 -6.40
N ALA A 211 -21.85 18.53 -5.45
CA ALA A 211 -23.21 18.95 -5.77
C ALA A 211 -23.11 20.18 -6.69
N GLY A 212 -23.42 19.99 -7.97
CA GLY A 212 -23.24 21.00 -9.01
C GLY A 212 -23.80 22.36 -8.57
N GLY A 213 -22.92 23.36 -8.53
CA GLY A 213 -23.27 24.77 -8.34
C GLY A 213 -23.65 25.44 -9.65
#